data_AF-A0A0R3W4L6-F1
#
_entry.id   AF-A0A0R3W4L6-F1
#
_cell.length_a   1.000
_cell.length_b   1.000
_cell.length_c   1.000
_cell.angle_alpha   90.00
_cell.angle_beta   90.00
_cell.angle_gamma   90.00
#
_symmetry.space_group_name_H-M   'P 1'
#
loop_
_entity.id
_entity.type
_entity.pdbx_description
1 polymer ?
#
loop_
_entity_poly.entity_id
_entity_poly.type
_entity_poly.pdbx_seq_one_letter_code
_entity_poly.pdbx_strand_id
1 'polypeptide(L)'
;MEDQELTSSENLDRASPELWPDQSVSEFISTRQPDLNIQTPSKYRTDLDKEDLELIHDFGSLSTQQLMDKIKHLQNLAYQVGLEECTPMDDNLARDVENFLSTFRSFECKIIAGISDLTGNDDFLKDIKCPKADLTEKRIDNMMALHHGQAMRLVVIRGEEKLPVVVPSGGKVCDVFSAVADAIKERLDGEEEEYTTLTARLDKHDKAAMIRAFSVTPPPKRLNWRKFWRTHCLTSNEILLKDRDVPLNNVPGLVNGTVLRFARRNRKKE
;
A
#
# COMPACT_ATOMS: atom_id res chain seq x y z
N MET A 1 -24.83 -26.72 -11.02
CA MET A 1 -23.67 -26.40 -10.16
C MET A 1 -23.58 -24.89 -10.22
N GLU A 2 -24.27 -24.25 -9.29
CA GLU A 2 -24.34 -22.79 -9.18
C GLU A 2 -23.72 -22.46 -7.83
N ASP A 3 -22.56 -21.82 -7.86
CA ASP A 3 -21.84 -21.34 -6.70
C ASP A 3 -22.55 -20.10 -6.17
N GLN A 4 -23.21 -20.21 -5.02
CA GLN A 4 -23.79 -19.06 -4.32
C GLN A 4 -22.66 -18.21 -3.73
N GLU A 5 -22.44 -17.04 -4.33
CA GLU A 5 -21.64 -15.96 -3.77
C GLU A 5 -22.16 -15.58 -2.38
N LEU A 6 -21.30 -15.78 -1.37
CA LEU A 6 -21.47 -15.27 -0.01
C LEU A 6 -21.37 -13.74 -0.03
N THR A 7 -22.49 -13.07 -0.31
CA THR A 7 -22.61 -11.61 -0.12
C THR A 7 -23.37 -11.35 1.17
N SER A 8 -22.67 -10.83 2.18
CA SER A 8 -23.27 -10.33 3.42
C SER A 8 -23.72 -8.89 3.23
N SER A 9 -25.03 -8.65 3.15
CA SER A 9 -25.60 -7.30 3.20
C SER A 9 -25.62 -6.81 4.65
N GLU A 10 -24.48 -6.27 5.10
CA GLU A 10 -24.36 -5.54 6.36
C GLU A 10 -25.15 -4.22 6.26
N ASN A 11 -26.13 -4.04 7.14
CA ASN A 11 -26.88 -2.79 7.30
C ASN A 11 -26.45 -2.14 8.63
N LEU A 12 -25.55 -1.15 8.54
CA LEU A 12 -25.00 -0.39 9.67
C LEU A 12 -25.96 0.72 10.11
N ASP A 13 -27.19 0.38 10.50
CA ASP A 13 -28.01 1.33 11.26
C ASP A 13 -27.48 1.39 12.70
N ARG A 14 -26.63 2.39 12.96
CA ARG A 14 -26.04 2.71 14.27
C ARG A 14 -27.03 3.31 15.27
N ALA A 15 -28.33 3.12 15.08
CA ALA A 15 -29.30 3.44 16.12
C ALA A 15 -29.26 2.33 17.16
N SER A 16 -28.95 2.67 18.41
CA SER A 16 -29.06 1.74 19.54
C SER A 16 -30.40 1.01 19.49
N PRO A 17 -30.45 -0.34 19.61
CA PRO A 17 -31.71 -1.06 19.66
C PRO A 17 -32.60 -0.45 20.74
N GLU A 18 -33.87 -0.20 20.40
CA GLU A 18 -34.85 0.36 21.33
C GLU A 18 -34.96 -0.56 22.56
N LEU A 19 -34.43 -0.06 23.68
CA LEU A 19 -34.33 -0.76 24.94
C LEU A 19 -35.74 -0.98 25.49
N TRP A 20 -36.25 -2.20 25.28
CA TRP A 20 -37.44 -2.79 25.91
C TRP A 20 -38.77 -2.13 25.54
N PRO A 21 -39.71 -2.84 24.88
CA PRO A 21 -41.06 -2.31 24.73
C PRO A 21 -41.73 -2.18 26.11
N ASP A 22 -42.12 -0.94 26.48
CA ASP A 22 -42.77 -0.56 27.75
C ASP A 22 -44.05 -1.35 28.10
N GLN A 23 -44.56 -2.14 27.17
CA GLN A 23 -45.82 -2.87 27.30
C GLN A 23 -45.74 -4.18 28.10
N SER A 24 -44.55 -4.73 28.35
CA SER A 24 -44.45 -6.10 28.89
C SER A 24 -44.70 -6.25 30.39
N VAL A 25 -44.42 -5.23 31.21
CA VAL A 25 -44.48 -5.35 32.69
C VAL A 25 -45.87 -5.09 33.27
N SER A 26 -46.65 -4.18 32.67
CA SER A 26 -47.97 -3.81 33.17
C SER A 26 -49.05 -4.87 32.93
N GLU A 27 -48.97 -5.61 31.81
CA GLU A 27 -49.84 -6.77 31.54
C GLU A 27 -49.50 -7.97 32.43
N PHE A 28 -48.23 -8.15 32.78
CA PHE A 28 -47.78 -9.23 33.64
C PHE A 28 -48.30 -9.11 35.09
N ILE A 29 -48.37 -7.89 35.62
CA ILE A 29 -48.84 -7.63 36.99
C ILE A 29 -50.38 -7.74 37.06
N SER A 30 -51.09 -7.28 36.03
CA SER A 30 -52.57 -7.29 36.03
C SER A 30 -53.18 -8.70 35.91
N THR A 31 -52.43 -9.67 35.40
CA THR A 31 -52.93 -11.03 35.16
C THR A 31 -52.76 -11.97 36.36
N ARG A 32 -52.08 -11.53 37.43
CA ARG A 32 -51.87 -12.33 38.63
C ARG A 32 -52.10 -11.51 39.88
N GLN A 33 -53.34 -11.49 40.40
CA GLN A 33 -53.72 -11.72 41.82
C GLN A 33 -55.24 -11.98 41.87
N PRO A 34 -55.74 -12.93 42.68
CA PRO A 34 -55.34 -13.16 44.06
C PRO A 34 -55.13 -14.65 44.35
N ASP A 35 -53.88 -15.12 44.31
CA ASP A 35 -53.43 -16.33 45.02
C ASP A 35 -51.90 -16.32 44.94
N LEU A 36 -51.27 -15.59 45.85
CA LEU A 36 -49.83 -15.60 46.02
C LEU A 36 -49.38 -16.94 46.62
N ASN A 37 -49.32 -17.98 45.80
CA ASN A 37 -48.43 -19.10 46.03
C ASN A 37 -47.27 -18.97 45.05
N ILE A 38 -46.27 -18.15 45.41
CA ILE A 38 -45.02 -18.03 44.68
C ILE A 38 -44.24 -19.33 44.92
N GLN A 39 -44.61 -20.41 44.22
CA GLN A 39 -43.72 -21.55 44.06
C GLN A 39 -42.70 -21.16 43.00
N THR A 40 -41.58 -20.63 43.46
CA THR A 40 -40.36 -20.52 42.66
C THR A 40 -40.06 -21.88 42.03
N PRO A 41 -39.94 -21.99 40.70
CA PRO A 41 -39.63 -23.26 40.05
C PRO A 41 -38.28 -23.78 40.57
N SER A 42 -38.21 -25.09 40.87
CA SER A 42 -37.11 -25.78 41.59
C SER A 42 -35.69 -25.60 41.02
N LYS A 43 -35.58 -25.06 39.81
CA LYS A 43 -34.34 -24.73 39.10
C LYS A 43 -33.66 -23.42 39.55
N TYR A 44 -34.33 -22.61 40.39
CA TYR A 44 -33.74 -21.46 41.07
C TYR A 44 -33.42 -21.73 42.55
N ARG A 45 -33.48 -23.01 42.98
CA ARG A 45 -32.94 -23.44 44.27
C ARG A 45 -31.43 -23.59 44.15
N THR A 46 -30.78 -22.52 43.71
CA THR A 46 -29.35 -22.30 43.88
C THR A 46 -29.14 -22.12 45.39
N ASP A 47 -28.05 -22.61 45.95
CA ASP A 47 -27.70 -22.37 47.36
C ASP A 47 -27.50 -20.85 47.54
N LEU A 48 -28.59 -20.14 47.85
CA LEU A 48 -28.55 -18.74 48.24
C LEU A 48 -27.79 -18.70 49.56
N ASP A 49 -26.66 -18.01 49.56
CA ASP A 49 -25.91 -17.81 50.77
C ASP A 49 -26.67 -16.84 51.70
N LYS A 50 -26.15 -16.67 52.92
CA LYS A 50 -26.85 -15.86 53.92
C LYS A 50 -26.93 -14.41 53.46
N GLU A 51 -25.92 -13.97 52.73
CA GLU A 51 -25.75 -12.66 52.15
C GLU A 51 -26.79 -12.39 51.05
N ASP A 52 -27.04 -13.36 50.16
CA ASP A 52 -28.08 -13.30 49.14
C ASP A 52 -29.48 -13.19 49.74
N LEU A 53 -29.77 -13.94 50.81
CA LEU A 53 -31.05 -13.90 51.53
C LEU A 53 -31.27 -12.56 52.24
N GLU A 54 -30.22 -12.00 52.86
CA GLU A 54 -30.25 -10.66 53.45
C GLU A 54 -30.49 -9.60 52.38
N LEU A 55 -29.83 -9.70 51.23
CA LEU A 55 -30.00 -8.76 50.11
C LEU A 55 -31.43 -8.77 49.54
N ILE A 56 -32.01 -9.95 49.35
CA ILE A 56 -33.40 -10.11 48.89
C ILE A 56 -34.38 -9.50 49.89
N HIS A 57 -34.17 -9.74 51.19
CA HIS A 57 -34.99 -9.17 52.25
C HIS A 57 -34.88 -7.63 52.27
N ASP A 58 -33.67 -7.09 52.14
CA ASP A 58 -33.43 -5.66 52.10
C ASP A 58 -34.14 -5.00 50.92
N PHE A 59 -34.07 -5.58 49.72
CA PHE A 59 -34.83 -5.09 48.55
C PHE A 59 -36.35 -5.22 48.72
N GLY A 60 -36.82 -6.28 49.37
CA GLY A 60 -38.24 -6.50 49.65
C GLY A 60 -38.81 -5.54 50.70
N SER A 61 -37.97 -4.96 51.56
CA SER A 61 -38.36 -3.99 52.58
C SER A 61 -38.50 -2.55 52.05
N LEU A 62 -38.04 -2.28 50.83
CA LEU A 62 -38.07 -0.94 50.23
C LEU A 62 -39.47 -0.57 49.74
N SER A 63 -39.82 0.72 49.88
CA SER A 63 -40.99 1.25 49.17
C SER A 63 -40.74 1.27 47.66
N THR A 64 -41.81 1.26 46.87
CA THR A 64 -41.73 1.28 45.39
C THR A 64 -40.84 2.41 44.86
N GLN A 65 -40.90 3.59 45.48
CA GLN A 65 -40.08 4.73 45.06
C GLN A 65 -38.59 4.52 45.36
N GLN A 66 -38.25 4.01 46.54
CA GLN A 66 -36.87 3.69 46.91
C GLN A 66 -36.28 2.55 46.07
N LEU A 67 -37.11 1.55 45.72
CA LEU A 67 -36.70 0.48 44.82
C LEU A 67 -36.37 1.00 43.43
N MET A 68 -37.20 1.90 42.88
CA MET A 68 -36.94 2.52 41.57
C MET A 68 -35.65 3.35 41.56
N ASP A 69 -35.37 4.10 42.63
CA ASP A 69 -34.12 4.87 42.74
C ASP A 69 -32.90 3.94 42.85
N LYS A 70 -33.04 2.81 43.56
CA LYS A 70 -31.97 1.82 43.67
C LYS A 70 -31.71 1.09 42.35
N ILE A 71 -32.76 0.78 41.57
CA ILE A 71 -32.63 0.22 40.21
C ILE A 71 -31.90 1.20 39.30
N LYS A 72 -32.28 2.49 39.29
CA LYS A 72 -31.58 3.51 38.51
C LYS A 72 -30.12 3.64 38.90
N HIS A 73 -29.82 3.59 40.20
CA HIS A 73 -28.46 3.63 40.68
C HIS A 73 -27.64 2.43 40.22
N LEU A 74 -28.19 1.21 40.30
CA LEU A 74 -27.53 -0.01 39.79
C LEU A 74 -27.33 0.02 38.28
N GLN A 75 -28.31 0.55 37.52
CA GLN A 75 -28.17 0.74 36.08
C GLN A 75 -27.03 1.72 35.74
N ASN A 76 -26.94 2.83 36.47
CA ASN A 76 -25.85 3.80 36.30
C ASN A 76 -24.49 3.18 36.66
N LEU A 77 -24.45 2.38 37.73
CA LEU A 77 -23.23 1.67 38.16
C LEU A 77 -22.80 0.63 37.12
N ALA A 78 -23.74 -0.17 36.61
CA ALA A 78 -23.47 -1.15 35.54
C ALA A 78 -22.96 -0.46 34.26
N TYR A 79 -23.53 0.70 33.91
CA TYR A 79 -23.05 1.50 32.78
C TYR A 79 -21.61 2.00 33.01
N GLN A 80 -21.31 2.52 34.19
CA GLN A 80 -19.97 3.01 34.53
C GLN A 80 -18.93 1.87 34.51
N VAL A 81 -19.25 0.71 35.10
CA VAL A 81 -18.38 -0.47 35.06
C VAL A 81 -18.13 -0.90 33.61
N GLY A 82 -19.16 -0.90 32.76
CA GLY A 82 -18.99 -1.22 31.34
C GLY A 82 -18.08 -0.24 30.58
N LEU A 83 -18.10 1.05 30.92
CA LEU A 83 -17.17 2.04 30.36
C LEU A 83 -15.72 1.83 30.85
N GLU A 84 -15.56 1.52 32.14
CA GLU A 84 -14.28 1.25 32.76
C GLU A 84 -13.64 -0.04 32.25
N GLU A 85 -14.43 -1.04 31.86
CA GLU A 85 -13.93 -2.30 31.28
C GLU A 85 -13.59 -2.20 29.79
N CYS A 86 -14.31 -1.38 29.01
CA CYS A 86 -14.05 -1.23 27.57
C CYS A 86 -12.80 -0.40 27.23
N THR A 87 -12.39 0.51 28.11
CA THR A 87 -11.28 1.46 27.83
C THR A 87 -9.86 0.88 27.94
N PRO A 88 -9.50 0.04 28.94
CA PRO A 88 -8.11 -0.41 29.11
C PRO A 88 -7.69 -1.55 28.17
N MET A 89 -8.65 -2.27 27.57
CA MET A 89 -8.36 -3.39 26.67
C MET A 89 -7.82 -2.89 25.31
N ASP A 90 -8.37 -1.77 24.83
CA ASP A 90 -8.04 -1.19 23.52
C ASP A 90 -6.71 -0.43 23.54
N ASP A 91 -6.40 0.28 24.63
CA ASP A 91 -5.15 1.05 24.75
C ASP A 91 -3.90 0.16 24.86
N ASN A 92 -4.00 -0.96 25.58
CA ASN A 92 -2.90 -1.92 25.68
C ASN A 92 -2.66 -2.63 24.35
N LEU A 93 -3.73 -3.01 23.65
CA LEU A 93 -3.64 -3.62 22.33
C LEU A 93 -3.06 -2.64 21.30
N ALA A 94 -3.48 -1.37 21.32
CA ALA A 94 -2.95 -0.33 20.44
C ALA A 94 -1.43 -0.13 20.67
N ARG A 95 -1.01 -0.09 21.94
CA ARG A 95 0.41 0.02 22.30
C ARG A 95 1.22 -1.20 21.85
N ASP A 96 0.67 -2.40 22.00
CA ASP A 96 1.33 -3.63 21.57
C ASP A 96 1.46 -3.71 20.04
N VAL A 97 0.44 -3.26 19.31
CA VAL A 97 0.49 -3.12 17.85
C VAL A 97 1.55 -2.09 17.42
N GLU A 98 1.63 -0.94 18.09
CA GLU A 98 2.63 0.09 17.80
C GLU A 98 4.06 -0.39 18.11
N ASN A 99 4.24 -1.12 19.20
CA ASN A 99 5.51 -1.78 19.55
C ASN A 99 5.90 -2.84 18.52
N PHE A 100 4.95 -3.64 18.05
CA PHE A 100 5.20 -4.63 17.01
C PHE A 100 5.60 -3.95 15.69
N LEU A 101 4.86 -2.93 15.26
CA LEU A 101 5.13 -2.21 14.01
C LEU A 101 6.49 -1.50 14.04
N SER A 102 6.85 -0.87 15.17
CA SER A 102 8.16 -0.23 15.32
C SER A 102 9.31 -1.24 15.30
N THR A 103 9.12 -2.40 15.94
CA THR A 103 10.10 -3.50 15.90
C THR A 103 10.26 -4.06 14.49
N PHE A 104 9.15 -4.25 13.77
CA PHE A 104 9.15 -4.74 12.40
C PHE A 104 9.86 -3.76 11.45
N ARG A 105 9.59 -2.45 11.57
CA ARG A 105 10.30 -1.43 10.80
C ARG A 105 11.80 -1.40 11.13
N SER A 106 12.18 -1.56 12.39
CA SER A 106 13.59 -1.65 12.78
C SER A 106 14.27 -2.87 12.14
N PHE A 107 13.59 -4.01 12.09
CA PHE A 107 14.08 -5.20 11.41
C PHE A 107 14.22 -4.98 9.91
N GLU A 108 13.21 -4.40 9.27
CA GLU A 108 13.25 -4.04 7.85
C GLU A 108 14.45 -3.14 7.53
N CYS A 109 14.67 -2.08 8.33
CA CYS A 109 15.84 -1.21 8.17
C CYS A 109 17.16 -1.97 8.32
N LYS A 110 17.26 -2.92 9.27
CA LYS A 110 18.46 -3.76 9.46
C LYS A 110 18.70 -4.69 8.27
N ILE A 111 17.65 -5.29 7.72
CA ILE A 111 17.74 -6.15 6.53
C ILE A 111 18.17 -5.32 5.32
N ILE A 112 17.52 -4.18 5.07
CA ILE A 112 17.88 -3.29 3.97
C ILE A 112 19.32 -2.79 4.10
N ALA A 113 19.75 -2.40 5.30
CA ALA A 113 21.12 -1.98 5.57
C ALA A 113 22.11 -3.15 5.34
N GLY A 114 21.82 -4.34 5.86
CA GLY A 114 22.66 -5.51 5.68
C GLY A 114 22.79 -5.95 4.21
N ILE A 115 21.68 -5.96 3.47
CA ILE A 115 21.69 -6.19 2.02
C ILE A 115 22.47 -5.08 1.31
N SER A 116 22.27 -3.83 1.70
CA SER A 116 22.99 -2.68 1.11
C SER A 116 24.50 -2.75 1.37
N ASP A 117 24.93 -3.25 2.52
CA ASP A 117 26.35 -3.44 2.86
C ASP A 117 26.94 -4.62 2.08
N LEU A 118 26.24 -5.77 2.05
CA LEU A 118 26.63 -6.95 1.27
C LEU A 118 26.77 -6.62 -0.23
N THR A 119 25.81 -5.87 -0.77
CA THR A 119 25.79 -5.48 -2.19
C THR A 119 26.68 -4.27 -2.48
N GLY A 120 26.96 -3.41 -1.51
CA GLY A 120 27.81 -2.22 -1.68
C GLY A 120 29.29 -2.56 -1.81
N ASN A 121 29.71 -3.67 -1.19
CA ASN A 121 31.07 -4.18 -1.26
C ASN A 121 31.34 -4.99 -2.54
N ASP A 122 30.29 -5.37 -3.27
CA ASP A 122 30.41 -6.14 -4.50
C ASP A 122 30.41 -5.23 -5.74
N ASP A 123 31.52 -5.20 -6.48
CA ASP A 123 31.66 -4.46 -7.74
C ASP A 123 30.63 -4.91 -8.80
N PHE A 124 30.10 -6.14 -8.71
CA PHE A 124 29.05 -6.67 -9.59
C PHE A 124 27.67 -6.04 -9.31
N LEU A 125 27.34 -5.75 -8.05
CA LEU A 125 25.99 -5.32 -7.62
C LEU A 125 25.84 -3.80 -7.50
N LYS A 126 26.93 -3.02 -7.57
CA LYS A 126 26.88 -1.54 -7.58
C LYS A 126 26.01 -0.98 -8.71
N ASP A 127 26.05 -1.60 -9.88
CA ASP A 127 25.26 -1.20 -11.05
C ASP A 127 23.79 -1.69 -10.98
N ILE A 128 23.48 -2.61 -10.06
CA ILE A 128 22.14 -3.13 -9.78
C ILE A 128 21.40 -2.23 -8.76
N LYS A 129 22.12 -1.42 -7.96
CA LYS A 129 21.56 -0.42 -7.06
C LYS A 129 20.96 0.78 -7.81
N CYS A 130 19.90 0.56 -8.59
CA CYS A 130 18.89 1.60 -8.75
C CYS A 130 17.96 1.50 -7.54
N PRO A 131 17.93 2.46 -6.61
CA PRO A 131 17.15 2.39 -5.37
C PRO A 131 15.61 2.31 -5.57
N LYS A 132 15.13 2.36 -6.81
CA LYS A 132 13.71 2.29 -7.17
C LYS A 132 13.42 1.46 -8.43
N ALA A 133 14.41 0.75 -8.98
CA ALA A 133 14.14 -0.03 -10.19
C ALA A 133 13.37 -1.29 -9.81
N ASP A 134 12.20 -1.47 -10.40
CA ASP A 134 11.66 -2.80 -10.64
C ASP A 134 12.79 -3.62 -11.29
N LEU A 135 13.38 -4.52 -10.51
CA LEU A 135 14.34 -5.51 -10.95
C LEU A 135 13.61 -6.47 -11.88
N THR A 136 13.28 -5.99 -13.08
CA THR A 136 12.68 -6.82 -14.11
C THR A 136 13.68 -7.93 -14.40
N GLU A 137 13.23 -9.18 -14.38
CA GLU A 137 14.02 -10.38 -14.66
C GLU A 137 14.99 -10.17 -15.85
N LYS A 138 14.49 -9.54 -16.91
CA LYS A 138 15.26 -9.15 -18.10
C LYS A 138 16.49 -8.29 -17.82
N ARG A 139 16.43 -7.36 -16.87
CA ARG A 139 17.56 -6.48 -16.52
C ARG A 139 18.64 -7.26 -15.76
N ILE A 140 18.23 -8.17 -14.87
CA ILE A 140 19.14 -9.07 -14.18
C ILE A 140 19.81 -10.01 -15.20
N ASP A 141 19.03 -10.62 -16.09
CA ASP A 141 19.55 -11.48 -17.16
C ASP A 141 20.54 -10.76 -18.05
N ASN A 142 20.21 -9.52 -18.47
CA ASN A 142 21.10 -8.71 -19.29
C ASN A 142 22.40 -8.34 -18.55
N MET A 143 22.34 -8.14 -17.23
CA MET A 143 23.51 -7.84 -16.40
C MET A 143 24.39 -9.07 -16.16
N MET A 144 23.79 -10.23 -15.90
CA MET A 144 24.53 -11.50 -15.84
C MET A 144 25.18 -11.80 -17.20
N ALA A 145 24.45 -11.60 -18.29
CA ALA A 145 24.98 -11.76 -19.65
C ALA A 145 26.14 -10.79 -19.91
N LEU A 146 26.09 -9.54 -19.43
CA LEU A 146 27.21 -8.59 -19.55
C LEU A 146 28.47 -9.13 -18.87
N HIS A 147 28.31 -9.66 -17.66
CA HIS A 147 29.42 -10.24 -16.88
C HIS A 147 30.03 -11.47 -17.57
N HIS A 148 29.20 -12.30 -18.20
CA HIS A 148 29.66 -13.45 -18.98
C HIS A 148 30.14 -13.09 -20.40
N GLY A 149 30.19 -11.81 -20.77
CA GLY A 149 30.60 -11.37 -22.12
C GLY A 149 29.58 -11.66 -23.22
N GLN A 150 28.36 -12.01 -22.84
CA GLN A 150 27.22 -12.32 -23.72
C GLN A 150 26.28 -11.10 -23.94
N ALA A 151 26.59 -9.96 -23.34
CA ALA A 151 25.92 -8.68 -23.60
C ALA A 151 26.94 -7.57 -23.82
N MET A 152 26.46 -6.46 -24.39
CA MET A 152 27.23 -5.25 -24.60
C MET A 152 26.56 -4.06 -23.91
N ARG A 153 27.39 -3.18 -23.35
CA ARG A 153 26.97 -1.88 -22.83
C ARG A 153 27.14 -0.85 -23.93
N LEU A 154 26.05 -0.21 -24.31
CA LEU A 154 25.99 0.89 -25.27
C LEU A 154 25.72 2.19 -24.52
N VAL A 155 26.25 3.30 -25.00
CA VAL A 155 26.03 4.61 -24.36
C VAL A 155 25.28 5.51 -25.33
N VAL A 156 24.02 5.83 -25.01
CA VAL A 156 23.21 6.73 -25.83
C VAL A 156 23.40 8.16 -25.34
N ILE A 157 23.80 9.06 -26.23
CA ILE A 157 24.05 10.47 -25.91
C ILE A 157 22.99 11.35 -26.55
N ARG A 158 22.42 12.26 -25.74
CA ARG A 158 21.53 13.32 -26.20
C ARG A 158 21.91 14.65 -25.53
N GLY A 159 22.51 15.56 -26.29
CA GLY A 159 23.07 16.79 -25.70
C GLY A 159 24.26 16.44 -24.81
N GLU A 160 24.20 16.84 -23.54
CA GLU A 160 25.21 16.53 -22.51
C GLU A 160 24.89 15.25 -21.71
N GLU A 161 23.67 14.74 -21.83
CA GLU A 161 23.23 13.56 -21.08
C GLU A 161 23.71 12.26 -21.73
N LYS A 162 24.24 11.35 -20.90
CA LYS A 162 24.67 10.01 -21.28
C LYS A 162 23.75 8.99 -20.61
N LEU A 163 23.19 8.09 -21.40
CA LEU A 163 22.32 7.02 -20.93
C LEU A 163 22.96 5.66 -21.25
N PRO A 164 23.47 4.94 -20.24
CA PRO A 164 23.98 3.59 -20.44
C PRO A 164 22.83 2.61 -20.66
N VAL A 165 22.96 1.74 -21.64
CA VAL A 165 21.97 0.72 -21.99
C VAL A 165 22.68 -0.60 -22.22
N VAL A 166 22.19 -1.68 -21.61
CA VAL A 166 22.76 -3.03 -21.74
C VAL A 166 21.87 -3.87 -22.63
N VAL A 167 22.46 -4.51 -23.64
CA VAL A 167 21.74 -5.32 -24.64
C VAL A 167 22.50 -6.61 -24.93
N PRO A 168 21.84 -7.77 -25.03
CA PRO A 168 22.49 -9.04 -25.40
C PRO A 168 23.24 -8.94 -26.74
N SER A 169 24.44 -9.54 -26.83
CA SER A 169 25.26 -9.49 -28.06
C SER A 169 24.62 -10.25 -29.22
N GLY A 170 23.90 -11.34 -28.92
CA GLY A 170 23.09 -12.08 -29.89
C GLY A 170 21.74 -11.44 -30.22
N GLY A 171 21.42 -10.29 -29.64
CA GLY A 171 20.16 -9.58 -29.82
C GLY A 171 20.02 -8.92 -31.19
N LYS A 172 18.88 -8.27 -31.38
CA LYS A 172 18.56 -7.48 -32.57
C LYS A 172 18.62 -5.98 -32.27
N VAL A 173 18.68 -5.18 -33.32
CA VAL A 173 18.61 -3.71 -33.21
C VAL A 173 17.30 -3.26 -32.52
N CYS A 174 16.19 -4.00 -32.65
CA CYS A 174 14.95 -3.73 -31.91
C CYS A 174 15.13 -3.74 -30.38
N ASP A 175 16.04 -4.58 -29.88
CA ASP A 175 16.28 -4.73 -28.45
C ASP A 175 17.00 -3.50 -27.91
N VAL A 176 17.90 -2.91 -28.70
CA VAL A 176 18.52 -1.60 -28.39
C VAL A 176 17.47 -0.50 -28.31
N PHE A 177 16.54 -0.44 -29.26
CA PHE A 177 15.48 0.57 -29.25
C PHE A 177 14.54 0.43 -28.05
N SER A 178 14.22 -0.81 -27.67
CA SER A 178 13.37 -1.11 -26.53
C SER A 178 14.10 -0.76 -25.23
N ALA A 179 15.35 -1.19 -25.08
CA ALA A 179 16.16 -0.91 -23.90
C ALA A 179 16.41 0.60 -23.70
N VAL A 180 16.57 1.38 -24.77
CA VAL A 180 16.63 2.85 -24.68
C VAL A 180 15.30 3.45 -24.24
N ALA A 181 14.18 2.95 -24.77
CA ALA A 181 12.86 3.42 -24.40
C ALA A 181 12.54 3.13 -22.93
N ASP A 182 12.89 1.94 -22.47
CA ASP A 182 12.69 1.48 -21.09
C ASP A 182 13.55 2.30 -20.11
N ALA A 183 14.83 2.48 -20.42
CA ALA A 183 15.75 3.26 -19.58
C ALA A 183 15.32 4.74 -19.45
N ILE A 184 14.80 5.35 -20.51
CA ILE A 184 14.28 6.73 -20.44
C ILE A 184 12.95 6.78 -19.69
N LYS A 185 12.08 5.79 -19.86
CA LYS A 185 10.80 5.73 -19.15
C LYS A 185 11.02 5.59 -17.64
N GLU A 186 11.91 4.71 -17.22
CA GLU A 186 12.30 4.54 -15.80
C GLU A 186 12.80 5.86 -15.20
N ARG A 187 13.66 6.59 -15.93
CA ARG A 187 14.14 7.90 -15.47
C ARG A 187 13.00 8.92 -15.33
N LEU A 188 12.06 8.96 -16.28
CA LEU A 188 10.92 9.87 -16.22
C LEU A 188 9.94 9.53 -15.09
N ASP A 189 9.68 8.24 -14.88
CA ASP A 189 8.81 7.78 -13.78
C ASP A 189 9.45 8.15 -12.42
N GLY A 190 10.78 8.07 -12.30
CA GLY A 190 11.52 8.55 -11.11
C GLY A 190 11.39 10.07 -10.87
N GLU A 191 11.53 10.89 -11.92
CA GLU A 191 11.34 12.35 -11.85
C GLU A 191 9.88 12.72 -11.49
N GLU A 192 8.89 11.95 -11.96
CA GLU A 192 7.47 12.13 -11.65
C GLU A 192 7.15 11.85 -10.18
N GLU A 193 7.70 10.78 -9.61
CA GLU A 193 7.57 10.49 -8.19
C GLU A 193 8.22 11.56 -7.31
N GLU A 194 9.43 12.01 -7.67
CA GLU A 194 10.12 13.07 -6.93
C GLU A 194 9.31 14.37 -6.97
N TYR A 195 8.83 14.76 -8.14
CA TYR A 195 7.93 15.91 -8.28
C TYR A 195 6.65 15.74 -7.45
N THR A 196 6.06 14.55 -7.43
CA THR A 196 4.83 14.26 -6.67
C THR A 196 5.06 14.34 -5.17
N THR A 197 6.16 13.77 -4.67
CA THR A 197 6.51 13.82 -3.23
C THR A 197 6.79 15.25 -2.77
N LEU A 198 7.53 16.04 -3.57
CA LEU A 198 7.79 17.45 -3.28
C LEU A 198 6.50 18.30 -3.28
N THR A 199 5.56 17.97 -4.16
CA THR A 199 4.31 18.71 -4.28
C THR A 199 3.17 18.18 -3.41
N ALA A 200 3.26 16.99 -2.82
CA ALA A 200 2.21 16.41 -1.98
C ALA A 200 1.93 17.24 -0.72
N ARG A 201 2.93 17.95 -0.20
CA ARG A 201 2.83 18.78 1.01
C ARG A 201 2.41 20.23 0.73
N LEU A 202 2.31 20.62 -0.53
CA LEU A 202 1.99 21.99 -0.92
C LEU A 202 0.50 22.14 -1.20
N ASP A 203 -0.08 23.25 -0.75
CA ASP A 203 -1.46 23.61 -1.07
C ASP A 203 -1.60 24.02 -2.55
N LYS A 204 -2.81 23.93 -3.11
CA LYS A 204 -3.04 24.15 -4.55
C LYS A 204 -2.60 25.54 -5.03
N HIS A 205 -2.71 26.55 -4.15
CA HIS A 205 -2.26 27.92 -4.42
C HIS A 205 -0.73 28.04 -4.40
N ASP A 206 -0.07 27.34 -3.48
CA ASP A 206 1.39 27.36 -3.32
C ASP A 206 2.09 26.57 -4.44
N LYS A 207 1.46 25.51 -4.96
CA LYS A 207 1.94 24.82 -6.17
C LYS A 207 2.09 25.79 -7.35
N ALA A 208 1.09 26.64 -7.59
CA ALA A 208 1.12 27.60 -8.69
C ALA A 208 2.15 28.72 -8.45
N ALA A 209 2.36 29.13 -7.20
CA ALA A 209 3.41 30.08 -6.83
C ALA A 209 4.82 29.47 -7.02
N MET A 210 5.04 28.23 -6.59
CA MET A 210 6.31 27.51 -6.73
C MET A 210 6.70 27.29 -8.20
N ILE A 211 5.75 26.87 -9.05
CA ILE A 211 5.99 26.69 -10.49
C ILE A 211 6.44 28.02 -11.13
N ARG A 212 5.86 29.15 -10.70
CA ARG A 212 6.23 30.49 -11.20
C ARG A 212 7.55 31.00 -10.64
N ALA A 213 7.85 30.71 -9.37
CA ALA A 213 9.02 31.24 -8.68
C ALA A 213 10.31 30.46 -8.98
N PHE A 214 10.23 29.14 -9.09
CA PHE A 214 11.39 28.26 -9.22
C PHE A 214 11.53 27.64 -10.60
N SER A 215 10.65 27.96 -11.55
CA SER A 215 10.61 27.33 -12.88
C SER A 215 10.64 25.80 -12.82
N VAL A 216 10.09 25.20 -11.75
CA VAL A 216 9.97 23.75 -11.62
C VAL A 216 8.93 23.32 -12.65
N THR A 217 9.42 22.97 -13.83
CA THR A 217 8.56 22.44 -14.89
C THR A 217 8.15 21.03 -14.49
N PRO A 218 6.85 20.69 -14.57
CA PRO A 218 6.44 19.31 -14.38
C PRO A 218 7.18 18.41 -15.38
N PRO A 219 7.48 17.16 -15.00
CA PRO A 219 8.20 16.24 -15.87
C PRO A 219 7.50 16.11 -17.24
N PRO A 220 8.27 15.97 -18.32
CA PRO A 220 7.71 15.95 -19.66
C PRO A 220 6.77 14.76 -19.84
N LYS A 221 5.65 14.98 -20.55
CA LYS A 221 4.64 13.94 -20.80
C LYS A 221 5.27 12.69 -21.43
N ARG A 222 4.78 11.52 -21.02
CA ARG A 222 5.19 10.21 -21.53
C ARG A 222 5.30 10.20 -23.06
N LEU A 223 6.49 9.86 -23.55
CA LEU A 223 6.80 9.86 -24.97
C LEU A 223 6.15 8.67 -25.68
N ASN A 224 5.49 8.90 -26.81
CA ASN A 224 5.06 7.81 -27.67
C ASN A 224 6.26 7.26 -28.48
N TRP A 225 6.95 6.28 -27.91
CA TRP A 225 8.11 5.63 -28.51
C TRP A 225 7.86 5.10 -29.91
N ARG A 226 6.66 4.55 -30.17
CA ARG A 226 6.30 4.02 -31.49
C ARG A 226 6.27 5.13 -32.55
N LYS A 227 5.79 6.33 -32.21
CA LYS A 227 5.82 7.52 -33.08
C LYS A 227 7.24 8.11 -33.17
N PHE A 228 7.97 8.14 -32.06
CA PHE A 228 9.33 8.67 -32.01
C PHE A 228 10.29 7.88 -32.92
N TRP A 229 10.28 6.55 -32.84
CA TRP A 229 11.13 5.69 -33.67
C TRP A 229 10.73 5.63 -35.15
N ARG A 230 9.60 6.24 -35.55
CA ARG A 230 9.28 6.45 -36.97
C ARG A 230 10.03 7.65 -37.56
N THR A 231 10.36 8.64 -36.73
CA THR A 231 11.03 9.87 -37.16
C THR A 231 12.49 9.92 -36.78
N HIS A 232 12.91 9.13 -35.78
CA HIS A 232 14.28 9.07 -35.27
C HIS A 232 14.85 7.66 -35.35
N CYS A 233 16.18 7.57 -35.38
CA CYS A 233 16.99 6.37 -35.37
C CYS A 233 18.25 6.63 -34.54
N LEU A 234 19.00 5.58 -34.26
CA LEU A 234 20.29 5.67 -33.58
C LEU A 234 21.41 5.60 -34.62
N THR A 235 22.46 6.39 -34.42
CA THR A 235 23.67 6.36 -35.26
C THR A 235 24.90 6.10 -34.41
N SER A 236 25.80 5.27 -34.92
CA SER A 236 27.15 5.04 -34.41
C SER A 236 28.14 5.32 -35.53
N ASN A 237 29.09 6.24 -35.36
CA ASN A 237 30.19 6.46 -36.31
C ASN A 237 29.74 6.42 -37.80
N GLU A 238 28.73 7.23 -38.14
CA GLU A 238 28.13 7.34 -39.49
C GLU A 238 27.27 6.15 -39.97
N ILE A 239 27.21 5.06 -39.21
CA ILE A 239 26.35 3.90 -39.46
C ILE A 239 25.01 4.13 -38.78
N LEU A 240 23.93 4.01 -39.56
CA LEU A 240 22.60 4.37 -39.13
C LEU A 240 21.75 3.12 -38.93
N LEU A 241 21.33 2.88 -37.68
CA LEU A 241 20.52 1.76 -37.26
C LEU A 241 19.07 1.95 -37.72
N LYS A 242 18.77 1.64 -38.99
CA LYS A 242 17.41 1.73 -39.56
C LYS A 242 16.59 0.47 -39.34
N ASP A 243 17.19 -0.66 -39.66
CA ASP A 243 16.53 -1.96 -39.68
C ASP A 243 16.54 -2.57 -38.29
N ARG A 244 15.33 -2.89 -37.81
CA ARG A 244 15.10 -3.36 -36.45
C ARG A 244 15.41 -4.84 -36.30
N ASP A 245 15.27 -5.60 -37.39
CA ASP A 245 15.41 -7.05 -37.39
C ASP A 245 16.84 -7.53 -37.62
N VAL A 246 17.76 -6.61 -37.90
CA VAL A 246 19.18 -6.92 -38.08
C VAL A 246 19.78 -7.35 -36.74
N PRO A 247 20.49 -8.49 -36.68
CA PRO A 247 21.20 -8.90 -35.49
C PRO A 247 22.38 -7.95 -35.23
N LEU A 248 22.68 -7.67 -33.97
CA LEU A 248 23.70 -6.70 -33.58
C LEU A 248 25.10 -7.07 -34.08
N ASN A 249 25.41 -8.37 -34.15
CA ASN A 249 26.67 -8.89 -34.70
C ASN A 249 26.90 -8.52 -36.17
N ASN A 250 25.83 -8.26 -36.94
CA ASN A 250 25.94 -7.90 -38.36
C ASN A 250 26.07 -6.38 -38.57
N VAL A 251 25.99 -5.58 -37.51
CA VAL A 251 26.14 -4.14 -37.59
C VAL A 251 27.64 -3.80 -37.50
N PRO A 252 28.25 -3.24 -38.56
CA PRO A 252 29.66 -2.88 -38.51
C PRO A 252 29.92 -1.82 -37.43
N GLY A 253 31.03 -1.95 -36.70
CA GLY A 253 31.47 -0.95 -35.71
C GLY A 253 30.61 -0.85 -34.43
N LEU A 254 29.65 -1.75 -34.23
CA LEU A 254 28.89 -1.85 -32.98
C LEU A 254 29.60 -2.83 -32.04
N VAL A 255 30.29 -2.28 -31.03
CA VAL A 255 31.05 -3.04 -30.03
C VAL A 255 30.65 -2.61 -28.62
N ASN A 256 31.12 -3.35 -27.62
CA ASN A 256 30.93 -2.95 -26.23
C ASN A 256 31.58 -1.57 -25.98
N GLY A 257 30.82 -0.64 -25.38
CA GLY A 257 31.22 0.75 -25.15
C GLY A 257 30.91 1.71 -26.30
N THR A 258 30.30 1.23 -27.39
CA THR A 258 29.96 2.11 -28.52
C THR A 258 28.97 3.21 -28.11
N VAL A 259 29.25 4.41 -28.60
CA VAL A 259 28.41 5.60 -28.38
C VAL A 259 27.38 5.73 -29.50
N LEU A 260 26.11 5.79 -29.10
CA LEU A 260 24.98 6.01 -30.01
C LEU A 260 24.46 7.43 -29.88
N ARG A 261 24.08 8.04 -31.00
CA ARG A 261 23.43 9.37 -31.04
C ARG A 261 22.07 9.27 -31.71
N PHE A 262 21.15 10.15 -31.31
CA PHE A 262 19.88 10.28 -31.99
C PHE A 262 20.08 11.01 -33.33
N ALA A 263 19.62 10.40 -34.41
CA ALA A 263 19.56 11.00 -35.73
C ALA A 263 18.11 11.02 -36.24
N ARG A 264 17.75 12.04 -37.02
CA ARG A 264 16.46 12.10 -37.69
C ARG A 264 16.50 11.23 -38.95
N ARG A 265 15.48 10.40 -39.15
CA ARG A 265 15.31 9.67 -40.42
C ARG A 265 15.01 10.71 -41.50
N ASN A 266 15.92 10.90 -42.44
CA ASN A 266 15.65 11.69 -43.64
C ASN A 266 14.49 11.01 -44.40
N ARG A 267 13.31 11.62 -44.39
CA ARG A 267 12.29 11.34 -45.41
C ARG A 267 12.88 11.82 -46.72
N LYS A 268 13.51 10.92 -47.50
CA LYS A 268 13.64 11.18 -48.92
C LYS A 268 12.21 11.40 -49.44
N LYS A 269 11.98 12.56 -50.03
CA LYS A 269 10.88 12.74 -50.99
C LYS A 269 11.19 11.74 -52.11
N GLU A 270 10.49 10.61 -52.10
CA GLU A 270 10.19 9.91 -53.35
C GLU A 270 9.02 10.64 -54.02
#